data_AF-A0A3P1C3Q4-F1
#
_entry.id   AF-A0A3P1C3Q4-F1
#
_cell.length_a   1.000
_cell.length_b   1.000
_cell.length_c   1.000
_cell.angle_alpha   90.00
_cell.angle_beta   90.00
_cell.angle_gamma   90.00
#
_symmetry.space_group_name_H-M   'P 1'
#
loop_
_entity.id
_entity.type
_entity.pdbx_description
1 polymer ?
#
loop_
_entity_poly.entity_id
_entity_poly.type
_entity_poly.pdbx_seq_one_letter_code
_entity_poly.pdbx_strand_id
1 'polypeptide(L)'
;MKQLLISLAALWLLVSLGLSTSAQAQQTSTTQLKSIHLFDMPAGVTEAQLSALIGELNTVIKRLGYSNAGYTLYKVEGKGADKYRYYFEGNWPNANAYQKIHDDKSFQEADKKLGTVYEKIKAVELYRRLVRVP
;
A
#
# COMPACT_ATOMS: atom_id res chain seq x y z
N MET A 1 -51.67 48.22 -4.76
CA MET A 1 -51.78 46.83 -4.26
C MET A 1 -50.63 46.02 -4.85
N LYS A 2 -49.67 45.61 -4.00
CA LYS A 2 -48.52 44.76 -4.34
C LYS A 2 -48.96 43.30 -4.31
N GLN A 3 -48.83 42.53 -5.39
CA GLN A 3 -48.71 41.05 -5.37
C GLN A 3 -47.97 40.59 -6.65
N LEU A 4 -46.73 40.12 -6.51
CA LEU A 4 -46.30 38.71 -6.55
C LEU A 4 -46.22 38.13 -7.97
N LEU A 5 -45.03 38.17 -8.59
CA LEU A 5 -44.58 37.17 -9.56
C LEU A 5 -43.05 37.01 -9.45
N ILE A 6 -42.60 36.44 -8.33
CA ILE A 6 -41.37 35.66 -8.30
C ILE A 6 -41.85 34.22 -8.42
N SER A 7 -41.25 33.43 -9.32
CA SER A 7 -40.98 31.98 -9.21
C SER A 7 -41.20 31.23 -10.53
N LEU A 8 -40.15 31.07 -11.33
CA LEU A 8 -40.02 29.86 -12.16
C LEU A 8 -38.57 29.44 -12.44
N ALA A 9 -37.57 30.08 -11.81
CA ALA A 9 -36.15 29.73 -11.97
C ALA A 9 -35.57 28.93 -10.78
N ALA A 10 -36.32 28.76 -9.69
CA ALA A 10 -35.80 28.20 -8.44
C ALA A 10 -36.10 26.70 -8.21
N LEU A 11 -36.67 25.99 -9.20
CA LEU A 11 -37.05 24.58 -9.03
C LEU A 11 -36.21 23.59 -9.85
N TRP A 12 -35.03 24.00 -10.30
CA TRP A 12 -34.04 23.11 -10.95
C TRP A 12 -32.65 23.20 -10.29
N LEU A 13 -32.59 23.58 -9.01
CA LEU A 13 -31.33 23.61 -8.25
C LEU A 13 -31.33 22.72 -6.99
N LEU A 14 -32.22 21.71 -6.94
CA LEU A 14 -32.36 20.82 -5.78
C LEU A 14 -32.22 19.32 -6.11
N VAL A 15 -31.64 18.95 -7.25
CA VAL A 15 -31.41 17.53 -7.61
C VAL A 15 -29.93 17.12 -7.58
N SER A 16 -28.98 18.02 -7.32
CA SER A 16 -27.55 17.69 -7.33
C SER A 16 -26.94 17.31 -5.96
N LEU A 17 -27.71 17.27 -4.88
CA LEU A 17 -27.17 17.05 -3.53
C LEU A 17 -27.43 15.67 -2.91
N GLY A 18 -28.00 14.71 -3.66
CA GLY A 18 -28.50 13.45 -3.08
C GLY A 18 -27.65 12.20 -3.24
N LEU A 19 -26.62 12.18 -4.09
CA LEU A 19 -25.91 10.94 -4.47
C LEU A 19 -24.41 11.00 -4.17
N SER A 20 -24.03 11.25 -2.93
CA SER A 20 -22.64 11.05 -2.51
C SER A 20 -22.49 10.54 -1.08
N THR A 21 -23.54 9.95 -0.50
CA THR A 21 -23.47 9.37 0.86
C THR A 21 -23.22 7.86 0.88
N SER A 22 -23.17 7.18 -0.28
CA SER A 22 -22.89 5.75 -0.35
C SER A 22 -21.39 5.40 -0.37
N ALA A 23 -20.47 6.37 -0.47
CA ALA A 23 -19.02 6.11 -0.44
C ALA A 23 -18.41 6.09 0.97
N GLN A 24 -19.12 6.57 1.99
CA GLN A 24 -18.62 6.66 3.37
C GLN A 24 -19.08 5.53 4.29
N ALA A 25 -20.03 4.69 3.86
CA ALA A 25 -20.56 3.58 4.65
C ALA A 25 -19.85 2.24 4.38
N GLN A 26 -18.52 2.24 4.33
CA GLN A 26 -17.75 0.99 4.51
C GLN A 26 -16.38 1.24 5.13
N GLN A 27 -16.33 2.13 6.12
CA GLN A 27 -15.22 2.19 7.06
C GLN A 27 -15.54 1.28 8.25
N THR A 28 -15.83 0.01 7.96
CA THR A 28 -15.66 -1.04 8.97
C THR A 28 -14.18 -1.06 9.33
N SER A 29 -13.87 -1.23 10.62
CA SER A 29 -12.49 -1.30 11.14
C SER A 29 -11.66 -2.25 10.29
N THR A 30 -10.93 -1.67 9.35
CA THR A 30 -10.17 -2.42 8.36
C THR A 30 -8.83 -2.67 9.02
N THR A 31 -8.67 -3.86 9.59
CA THR A 31 -7.44 -4.23 10.28
C THR A 31 -6.27 -4.04 9.34
N GLN A 32 -5.43 -3.07 9.66
CA GLN A 32 -4.21 -2.80 8.91
C GLN A 32 -3.35 -4.05 8.94
N LEU A 33 -2.84 -4.41 7.77
CA LEU A 33 -2.00 -5.56 7.58
C LEU A 33 -0.56 -5.07 7.35
N LYS A 34 0.39 -5.73 8.01
CA LYS A 34 1.82 -5.56 7.76
C LYS A 34 2.48 -6.89 7.39
N SER A 35 3.50 -6.82 6.55
CA SER A 35 4.50 -7.87 6.40
C SER A 35 5.84 -7.33 6.84
N ILE A 36 6.64 -8.14 7.51
CA ILE A 36 7.99 -7.78 7.93
C ILE A 36 8.97 -8.84 7.43
N HIS A 37 10.10 -8.37 6.91
CA HIS A 37 11.19 -9.17 6.37
C HIS A 37 12.48 -8.69 7.02
N LEU A 38 13.00 -9.44 7.97
CA LEU A 38 14.24 -9.13 8.68
C LEU A 38 15.35 -10.04 8.16
N PHE A 39 16.45 -9.49 7.66
CA PHE A 39 17.49 -10.28 6.98
C PHE A 39 18.86 -9.59 7.04
N ASP A 40 19.90 -10.38 6.81
CA ASP A 40 21.20 -9.85 6.38
C ASP A 40 21.29 -9.96 4.86
N MET A 41 21.90 -8.97 4.20
CA MET A 41 21.96 -8.93 2.74
C MET A 41 22.66 -10.20 2.21
N PRO A 42 21.97 -11.03 1.40
CA PRO A 42 22.57 -12.24 0.86
C PRO A 42 23.71 -11.94 -0.11
N ALA A 43 24.61 -12.91 -0.30
CA ALA A 43 25.69 -12.79 -1.27
C ALA A 43 25.16 -12.50 -2.68
N GLY A 44 25.76 -11.51 -3.34
CA GLY A 44 25.39 -11.09 -4.69
C GLY A 44 24.05 -10.35 -4.78
N VAL A 45 23.53 -9.82 -3.67
CA VAL A 45 22.45 -8.83 -3.65
C VAL A 45 23.01 -7.51 -3.12
N THR A 46 22.61 -6.38 -3.72
CA THR A 46 23.05 -5.05 -3.26
C THR A 46 21.87 -4.22 -2.74
N GLU A 47 22.17 -3.27 -1.85
CA GLU A 47 21.17 -2.28 -1.38
C GLU A 47 20.50 -1.56 -2.55
N ALA A 48 21.30 -1.10 -3.53
CA ALA A 48 20.80 -0.37 -4.69
C ALA A 48 19.86 -1.21 -5.55
N GLN A 49 20.20 -2.48 -5.79
CA GLN A 49 19.36 -3.40 -6.56
C GLN A 49 18.02 -3.64 -5.86
N LEU A 50 18.04 -3.96 -4.56
CA LEU A 50 16.82 -4.22 -3.80
C LEU A 50 15.95 -2.96 -3.70
N SER A 51 16.56 -1.80 -3.44
CA SER A 51 15.85 -0.52 -3.35
C SER A 51 15.19 -0.14 -4.67
N ALA A 52 15.84 -0.37 -5.81
CA ALA A 52 15.27 -0.10 -7.12
C ALA A 52 14.04 -0.97 -7.40
N LEU A 53 14.13 -2.27 -7.13
CA LEU A 53 13.03 -3.23 -7.32
C LEU A 53 11.83 -2.91 -6.41
N ILE A 54 12.07 -2.56 -5.14
CA ILE A 54 11.05 -2.07 -4.22
C ILE A 54 10.40 -0.78 -4.75
N GLY A 55 11.19 0.13 -5.32
CA GLY A 55 10.69 1.36 -5.94
C GLY A 55 9.78 1.11 -7.13
N GLU A 56 10.07 0.10 -7.97
CA GLU A 56 9.20 -0.31 -9.07
C GLU A 56 7.83 -0.80 -8.56
N LEU A 57 7.83 -1.65 -7.54
CA LEU A 57 6.58 -2.12 -6.91
C LEU A 57 5.76 -0.95 -6.36
N ASN A 58 6.39 -0.05 -5.61
CA ASN A 58 5.72 1.13 -5.03
C ASN A 58 5.15 2.06 -6.10
N THR A 59 5.83 2.20 -7.25
CA THR A 59 5.33 2.99 -8.38
C THR A 59 4.05 2.37 -8.94
N VAL A 60 4.00 1.05 -9.10
CA VAL A 60 2.79 0.33 -9.52
C VAL A 60 1.67 0.50 -8.50
N ILE A 61 1.95 0.28 -7.21
CA ILE A 61 0.97 0.40 -6.12
C ILE A 61 0.34 1.81 -6.09
N LYS A 62 1.17 2.85 -6.24
CA LYS A 62 0.69 4.24 -6.30
C LYS A 62 -0.19 4.48 -7.54
N ARG A 63 0.18 3.96 -8.71
CA ARG A 63 -0.63 4.05 -9.94
C ARG A 63 -1.98 3.36 -9.80
N LEU A 64 -2.07 2.29 -9.02
CA LEU A 64 -3.32 1.59 -8.70
C LEU A 64 -4.21 2.35 -7.69
N GLY A 65 -3.80 3.53 -7.22
CA GLY A 65 -4.57 4.38 -6.31
C GLY A 65 -4.30 4.15 -4.83
N TYR A 66 -3.30 3.34 -4.46
CA TYR A 66 -3.00 3.02 -3.06
C TYR A 66 -1.77 3.78 -2.55
N SER A 67 -1.83 5.11 -2.49
CA SER A 67 -0.68 5.96 -2.12
C SER A 67 -0.10 5.72 -0.72
N ASN A 68 -0.89 5.13 0.18
CA ASN A 68 -0.52 4.86 1.56
C ASN A 68 -0.14 3.38 1.78
N ALA A 69 -0.08 2.59 0.70
CA ALA A 69 0.32 1.20 0.72
C ALA A 69 1.69 1.01 0.05
N GLY A 70 2.33 -0.11 0.34
CA GLY A 70 3.56 -0.53 -0.32
C GLY A 70 4.68 -0.82 0.64
N TYR A 71 5.89 -0.82 0.10
CA TYR A 71 7.08 -1.35 0.74
C TYR A 71 8.03 -0.25 1.20
N THR A 72 8.67 -0.43 2.35
CA THR A 72 9.74 0.47 2.81
C THR A 72 10.93 -0.35 3.26
N LEU A 73 12.14 -0.02 2.77
CA LEU A 73 13.41 -0.66 3.12
C LEU A 73 14.16 0.20 4.14
N TYR A 74 14.68 -0.46 5.16
CA TYR A 74 15.44 0.11 6.26
C TYR A 74 16.72 -0.71 6.47
N LYS A 75 17.69 -0.07 7.12
CA LYS A 75 18.89 -0.71 7.64
C LYS A 75 19.20 -0.21 9.03
N VAL A 76 19.88 -1.05 9.81
CA VAL A 76 20.37 -0.67 11.13
C VAL A 76 21.31 0.54 11.01
N GLU A 77 21.08 1.53 11.85
CA GLU A 77 21.98 2.66 12.02
C GLU A 77 23.08 2.32 13.05
N GLY A 78 24.34 2.56 12.69
CA GLY A 78 25.47 2.41 13.61
C GLY A 78 25.94 0.96 13.85
N LYS A 79 26.52 0.72 15.03
CA LYS A 79 27.04 -0.57 15.49
C LYS A 79 26.09 -1.13 16.54
N GLY A 80 25.84 -2.44 16.56
CA GLY A 80 25.04 -3.07 17.62
C GLY A 80 24.10 -4.19 17.19
N ALA A 81 23.98 -4.49 15.89
CA ALA A 81 23.23 -5.64 15.40
C ALA A 81 24.16 -6.60 14.65
N ASP A 82 24.37 -7.79 15.23
CA ASP A 82 25.21 -8.84 14.63
C ASP A 82 24.46 -9.65 13.56
N LYS A 83 23.12 -9.52 13.51
CA LYS A 83 22.22 -10.18 12.57
C LYS A 83 21.03 -9.29 12.24
N TYR A 84 20.36 -9.59 11.13
CA TYR A 84 19.15 -8.89 10.67
C TYR A 84 19.38 -7.38 10.49
N ARG A 85 20.48 -7.04 9.83
CA ARG A 85 20.90 -5.65 9.62
C ARG A 85 20.00 -4.88 8.66
N TYR A 86 19.13 -5.56 7.93
CA TYR A 86 18.15 -5.00 7.02
C TYR A 86 16.74 -5.43 7.40
N TYR A 87 15.80 -4.54 7.09
CA TYR A 87 14.38 -4.73 7.29
C TYR A 87 13.65 -4.16 6.10
N PHE A 88 12.72 -4.88 5.48
CA PHE A 88 11.68 -4.21 4.73
C PHE A 88 10.30 -4.62 5.21
N GLU A 89 9.36 -3.68 5.12
CA GLU A 89 7.97 -3.90 5.46
C GLU A 89 7.06 -3.68 4.28
N GLY A 90 5.99 -4.47 4.19
CA GLY A 90 4.81 -4.11 3.42
C GLY A 90 3.76 -3.51 4.35
N ASN A 91 3.21 -2.36 3.99
CA ASN A 91 2.12 -1.68 4.68
C ASN A 91 0.85 -1.72 3.83
N TRP A 92 -0.23 -2.28 4.36
CA TRP A 92 -1.46 -2.50 3.60
C TRP A 92 -2.69 -2.00 4.36
N PRO A 93 -3.57 -1.20 3.72
CA PRO A 93 -4.76 -0.66 4.38
C PRO A 93 -5.67 -1.76 4.96
N ASN A 94 -5.82 -2.87 4.24
CA ASN A 94 -6.57 -4.05 4.65
C ASN A 94 -6.28 -5.24 3.72
N ALA A 95 -6.84 -6.40 4.05
CA ALA A 95 -6.71 -7.62 3.26
C ALA A 95 -7.27 -7.50 1.83
N ASN A 96 -8.35 -6.75 1.62
CA ASN A 96 -8.94 -6.56 0.29
C ASN A 96 -8.02 -5.71 -0.62
N ALA A 97 -7.48 -4.62 -0.09
CA ALA A 97 -6.50 -3.80 -0.79
C ALA A 97 -5.23 -4.60 -1.10
N TYR A 98 -4.72 -5.38 -0.13
CA TYR A 98 -3.61 -6.31 -0.35
C TYR A 98 -3.89 -7.23 -1.53
N GLN A 99 -5.04 -7.91 -1.52
CA GLN A 99 -5.41 -8.87 -2.58
C GLN A 99 -5.50 -8.20 -3.94
N LYS A 100 -6.23 -7.07 -4.05
CA LYS A 100 -6.37 -6.32 -5.31
C LYS A 100 -5.04 -5.86 -5.89
N ILE A 101 -4.11 -5.44 -5.03
CA ILE A 101 -2.75 -5.05 -5.46
C ILE A 101 -2.00 -6.28 -6.01
N HIS A 102 -1.99 -7.40 -5.27
CA HIS A 102 -1.18 -8.57 -5.61
C HIS A 102 -1.76 -9.39 -6.78
N ASP A 103 -3.06 -9.26 -7.05
CA ASP A 103 -3.72 -9.86 -8.22
C ASP A 103 -3.58 -9.01 -9.48
N ASP A 104 -3.12 -7.76 -9.38
CA ASP A 104 -2.93 -6.90 -10.54
C ASP A 104 -1.77 -7.41 -11.41
N LYS A 105 -2.00 -7.52 -12.71
CA LYS A 105 -1.00 -8.03 -13.67
C LYS A 105 0.28 -7.20 -13.65
N SER A 106 0.16 -5.88 -13.57
CA SER A 106 1.34 -5.00 -13.59
C SER A 106 2.15 -5.11 -12.30
N PHE A 107 1.48 -5.40 -11.19
CA PHE A 107 2.18 -5.74 -9.94
C PHE A 107 2.89 -7.08 -10.06
N GLN A 108 2.23 -8.12 -10.56
CA GLN A 108 2.84 -9.46 -10.75
C GLN A 108 4.06 -9.42 -11.69
N GLU A 109 4.04 -8.58 -12.72
CA GLU A 109 5.18 -8.39 -13.62
C GLU A 109 6.37 -7.73 -12.91
N ALA A 110 6.13 -6.71 -12.09
CA ALA A 110 7.16 -6.09 -11.27
C ALA A 110 7.68 -7.06 -10.18
N ASP A 111 6.78 -7.82 -9.54
CA ASP A 111 7.11 -8.80 -8.49
C ASP A 111 7.97 -9.95 -9.02
N LYS A 112 7.74 -10.42 -10.24
CA LYS A 112 8.62 -11.41 -10.91
C LYS A 112 10.07 -10.96 -10.98
N LYS A 113 10.33 -9.66 -11.23
CA LYS A 113 11.70 -9.11 -11.25
C LYS A 113 12.32 -9.19 -9.86
N LEU A 114 11.54 -8.81 -8.83
CA LEU A 114 11.95 -8.92 -7.44
C LEU A 114 12.22 -10.38 -7.04
N GLY A 115 11.43 -11.34 -7.51
CA GLY A 115 11.50 -12.76 -7.14
C GLY A 115 12.91 -13.36 -7.22
N THR A 116 13.71 -13.00 -8.22
CA THR A 116 15.09 -13.50 -8.36
C THR A 116 16.01 -13.07 -7.20
N VAL A 117 15.82 -11.86 -6.69
CA VAL A 117 16.53 -11.31 -5.53
C VAL A 117 15.89 -11.81 -4.25
N TYR A 118 14.57 -11.82 -4.20
CA TYR A 118 13.80 -12.12 -3.01
C TYR A 118 13.91 -13.59 -2.60
N GLU A 119 14.04 -14.55 -3.52
CA GLU A 119 14.30 -15.95 -3.14
C GLU A 119 15.61 -16.12 -2.34
N LYS A 120 16.63 -15.31 -2.60
CA LYS A 120 17.87 -15.30 -1.79
C LYS A 120 17.63 -14.73 -0.40
N ILE A 121 16.80 -13.69 -0.28
CA ILE A 121 16.43 -13.07 1.00
C ILE A 121 15.58 -14.04 1.82
N LYS A 122 14.59 -14.67 1.19
CA LYS A 122 13.67 -15.65 1.79
C LYS A 122 14.39 -16.85 2.39
N ALA A 123 15.55 -17.24 1.87
CA ALA A 123 16.37 -18.30 2.42
C ALA A 123 17.00 -17.96 3.79
N VAL A 124 17.10 -16.68 4.15
CA VAL A 124 17.79 -16.21 5.36
C VAL A 124 16.93 -15.31 6.26
N GLU A 125 15.75 -14.91 5.79
CA GLU A 125 14.93 -13.95 6.51
C GLU A 125 14.16 -14.54 7.69
N LEU A 126 13.84 -13.67 8.65
CA LEU A 126 12.73 -13.84 9.56
C LEU A 126 11.52 -13.07 8.99
N TYR A 127 10.54 -13.82 8.46
CA TYR A 127 9.29 -13.27 7.93
C TYR A 127 8.15 -13.33 8.94
N ARG A 128 7.35 -12.26 9.07
CA ARG A 128 6.04 -12.32 9.74
C ARG A 128 4.99 -11.53 8.98
N ARG A 129 3.78 -12.07 8.96
CA ARG A 129 2.56 -11.36 8.59
C ARG A 129 1.85 -10.95 9.87
N LEU A 130 1.51 -9.68 9.99
CA LEU A 130 1.07 -9.05 11.23
C LEU A 130 -0.21 -8.26 10.98
N VAL A 131 -1.02 -8.17 12.03
CA VAL A 131 -2.20 -7.32 12.10
C VAL A 131 -2.05 -6.36 13.26
N ARG A 132 -2.56 -5.13 13.12
CA ARG A 132 -2.55 -4.17 14.23
C ARG A 132 -3.45 -4.66 15.36
N VAL A 133 -2.91 -4.74 16.58
CA VAL A 133 -3.71 -4.91 17.80
C VAL A 133 -4.33 -3.55 18.14
N PRO A 134 -5.65 -3.48 18.41
CA PRO A 134 -6.35 -2.25 18.76
C PRO A 134 -5.74 -1.50 19.95
#